data_AF-A0A3D9C6A9-F1
#
_entry.id   AF-A0A3D9C6A9-F1
#
_cell.length_a   1.000
_cell.length_b   1.000
_cell.length_c   1.000
_cell.angle_alpha   90.00
_cell.angle_beta   90.00
_cell.angle_gamma   90.00
#
_symmetry.space_group_name_H-M   'P 1'
#
loop_
_entity.id
_entity.type
_entity.pdbx_description
1 polymer ?
#
loop_
_entity_poly.entity_id
_entity_poly.type
_entity_poly.pdbx_seq_one_letter_code
_entity_poly.pdbx_strand_id
1 'polypeptide(L)'
;MNREKFISKIQSHKSCYYIYNENEQNENTGLIKVWLYNDQIILTWEECPTGFVDDESTYTKDELHNFNSFEELEVFFNDNNLFYSNFKS
;
A
#
# COMPACT_ATOMS: atom_id res chain seq x y z
N MET A 1 4.81 -1.80 10.97
CA MET A 1 4.52 -1.09 12.25
C MET A 1 3.26 -1.64 12.93
N ASN A 2 2.78 -1.14 14.09
CA ASN A 2 1.48 -1.56 14.64
C ASN A 2 0.32 -0.66 14.11
N ARG A 3 -0.93 -1.10 14.30
CA ARG A 3 -2.15 -0.41 13.82
C ARG A 3 -2.24 1.04 14.28
N GLU A 4 -2.08 1.29 15.58
CA GLU A 4 -2.18 2.64 16.15
C GLU A 4 -1.15 3.60 15.56
N LYS A 5 0.11 3.16 15.41
CA LYS A 5 1.17 3.96 14.81
C LYS A 5 0.90 4.23 13.34
N PHE A 6 0.39 3.24 12.61
CA PHE A 6 -0.01 3.41 11.21
C PHE A 6 -1.08 4.49 11.08
N ILE A 7 -2.18 4.37 11.82
CA ILE A 7 -3.30 5.33 11.81
C ILE A 7 -2.81 6.74 12.16
N SER A 8 -2.02 6.87 13.24
CA SER A 8 -1.43 8.15 13.66
C SER A 8 -0.59 8.80 12.55
N LYS A 9 0.17 8.00 11.77
CA LYS A 9 0.96 8.50 10.65
C LYS A 9 0.08 9.03 9.52
N ILE A 10 -0.94 8.26 9.11
CA ILE A 10 -1.88 8.67 8.06
C ILE A 10 -2.64 9.95 8.46
N GLN A 11 -3.16 10.01 9.68
CA GLN A 11 -3.83 11.21 10.22
C GLN A 11 -2.89 12.43 10.31
N SER A 12 -1.59 12.20 10.50
CA SER A 12 -0.56 13.24 10.45
C SER A 12 -0.10 13.58 9.03
N HIS A 13 -0.90 13.23 8.00
CA HIS A 13 -0.62 13.49 6.59
C HIS A 13 0.70 12.87 6.08
N LYS A 14 1.18 11.81 6.73
CA LYS A 14 2.33 11.02 6.25
C LYS A 14 1.81 9.82 5.47
N SER A 15 2.54 9.44 4.43
CA SER A 15 2.29 8.16 3.75
C SER A 15 2.90 6.99 4.53
N CYS A 16 2.29 5.82 4.41
CA CYS A 16 2.90 4.55 4.79
C CYS A 16 2.98 3.65 3.56
N TYR A 17 4.04 2.88 3.43
CA TYR A 17 4.25 2.02 2.27
C TYR A 17 4.72 0.63 2.67
N TYR A 18 4.40 -0.35 1.85
CA TYR A 18 4.84 -1.73 1.95
C TYR A 18 5.37 -2.16 0.59
N ILE A 19 6.63 -2.60 0.57
CA ILE A 19 7.26 -3.18 -0.61
C ILE A 19 7.40 -4.68 -0.38
N TYR A 20 6.98 -5.48 -1.35
CA TYR A 20 7.12 -6.94 -1.32
C TYR A 20 7.58 -7.48 -2.67
N ASN A 21 8.13 -8.69 -2.63
CA ASN A 21 8.40 -9.47 -3.82
C ASN A 21 7.32 -10.55 -3.89
N GLU A 22 6.69 -10.71 -5.05
CA GLU A 22 5.52 -11.60 -5.16
C GLU A 22 5.92 -13.06 -4.87
N ASN A 23 7.10 -13.53 -5.33
CA ASN A 23 7.67 -14.86 -5.06
C ASN A 23 9.20 -14.86 -5.23
N GLU A 24 9.93 -15.85 -4.69
CA GLU A 24 11.39 -16.02 -4.93
C GLU A 24 11.76 -16.25 -6.41
N GLN A 25 10.77 -16.62 -7.24
CA GLN A 25 10.91 -16.83 -8.68
C GLN A 25 10.31 -15.71 -9.52
N ASN A 26 9.51 -14.81 -8.94
CA ASN A 26 8.88 -13.74 -9.70
C ASN A 26 9.81 -12.54 -9.78
N GLU A 27 9.99 -12.07 -11.01
CA GLU A 27 10.74 -10.87 -11.34
C GLU A 27 10.01 -9.61 -10.88
N ASN A 28 8.81 -9.67 -10.28
CA ASN A 28 8.00 -8.49 -9.97
C ASN A 28 8.13 -8.02 -8.50
N THR A 29 8.24 -6.70 -8.35
CA THR A 29 8.18 -5.97 -7.08
C THR A 29 6.83 -5.28 -6.97
N GLY A 30 6.15 -5.46 -5.83
CA GLY A 30 4.91 -4.78 -5.49
C GLY A 30 5.14 -3.63 -4.51
N LEU A 31 4.43 -2.52 -4.74
CA LEU A 31 4.39 -1.34 -3.87
C LEU A 31 2.94 -1.04 -3.49
N ILE A 32 2.66 -1.12 -2.19
CA ILE A 32 1.40 -0.63 -1.62
C ILE A 32 1.69 0.65 -0.87
N LYS A 33 0.99 1.73 -1.18
CA LYS A 33 1.16 3.02 -0.51
C LYS A 33 -0.18 3.57 -0.05
N VAL A 34 -0.23 4.04 1.19
CA VAL A 34 -1.43 4.57 1.84
C VAL A 34 -1.17 5.99 2.34
N TRP A 35 -2.09 6.92 2.09
CA TRP A 35 -2.03 8.30 2.59
C TRP A 35 -3.42 8.91 2.74
N LEU A 36 -3.48 10.09 3.37
CA LEU A 36 -4.71 10.87 3.50
C LEU A 36 -4.71 12.00 2.47
N TYR A 37 -5.84 12.17 1.77
CA TYR A 37 -6.07 13.29 0.85
C TYR A 37 -7.55 13.68 0.88
N ASN A 38 -7.85 14.95 1.12
CA ASN A 38 -9.22 15.47 1.23
C ASN A 38 -10.13 14.62 2.15
N ASP A 39 -9.63 14.30 3.34
CA ASP A 39 -10.30 13.45 4.34
C ASP A 39 -10.62 12.01 3.88
N GLN A 40 -10.15 11.59 2.70
CA GLN A 40 -10.20 10.21 2.23
C GLN A 40 -8.85 9.52 2.40
N ILE A 41 -8.90 8.25 2.79
CA ILE A 41 -7.74 7.39 2.86
C ILE A 41 -7.56 6.76 1.48
N ILE A 42 -6.45 7.06 0.82
CA ILE A 42 -6.12 6.53 -0.50
C ILE A 42 -5.10 5.42 -0.33
N LEU A 43 -5.31 4.31 -1.03
CA LEU A 43 -4.34 3.23 -1.20
C LEU A 43 -4.06 3.04 -2.69
N THR A 44 -2.79 3.02 -3.06
CA THR A 44 -2.34 2.51 -4.37
C THR A 44 -1.70 1.14 -4.18
N TRP A 45 -1.89 0.29 -5.17
CA TRP A 45 -1.29 -1.02 -5.24
C TRP A 45 -0.75 -1.24 -6.64
N GLU A 46 0.55 -1.08 -6.76
CA GLU A 46 1.29 -1.13 -8.01
C GLU A 46 2.20 -2.37 -8.00
N GLU A 47 2.35 -3.04 -9.13
CA GLU A 47 3.33 -4.11 -9.34
C GLU A 47 4.02 -3.90 -10.67
N CYS A 48 5.33 -4.12 -10.69
CA CYS A 48 6.15 -4.01 -11.89
C CYS A 48 7.33 -4.98 -11.85
N PRO A 49 7.97 -5.27 -12.99
CA PRO A 49 9.25 -5.96 -13.01
C PRO A 49 10.31 -5.24 -12.16
N THR A 50 11.17 -6.02 -11.52
CA THR A 50 12.18 -5.54 -10.59
C THR A 50 13.15 -4.64 -11.32
N GLY A 51 13.37 -3.44 -10.77
CA GLY A 51 14.21 -2.41 -11.40
C GLY A 51 13.45 -1.46 -12.32
N PHE A 52 12.14 -1.64 -12.50
CA PHE A 52 11.29 -0.78 -13.35
C PHE A 52 10.24 0.01 -12.56
N VAL A 53 10.45 0.24 -11.26
CA VAL A 53 9.51 1.00 -10.41
C VAL A 53 9.29 2.46 -10.87
N ASP A 54 10.25 3.02 -11.62
CA ASP A 54 10.14 4.38 -12.18
C ASP A 54 9.55 4.38 -13.61
N ASP A 55 9.23 3.21 -14.18
CA ASP A 55 8.67 3.05 -15.52
C ASP A 55 7.23 2.51 -15.45
N GLU A 56 6.28 3.43 -15.30
CA GLU A 56 4.84 3.13 -15.24
C GLU A 56 4.34 2.30 -16.43
N SER A 57 5.00 2.37 -17.60
CA SER A 57 4.62 1.58 -18.77
C SER A 57 4.82 0.07 -18.59
N THR A 58 5.59 -0.33 -17.57
CA THR A 58 5.90 -1.72 -17.24
C THR A 58 5.01 -2.29 -16.14
N TYR A 59 4.09 -1.48 -15.59
CA TYR A 59 3.25 -1.91 -14.49
C TYR A 59 2.36 -3.07 -14.93
N THR A 60 2.46 -4.19 -14.21
CA THR A 60 1.59 -5.36 -14.37
C THR A 60 0.34 -5.24 -13.52
N LYS A 61 0.37 -4.37 -12.51
CA LYS A 61 -0.76 -3.99 -11.66
C LYS A 61 -0.68 -2.50 -11.35
N ASP A 62 -1.82 -1.83 -11.43
CA ASP A 62 -2.01 -0.42 -11.07
C ASP A 62 -3.43 -0.24 -10.55
N GLU A 63 -3.61 -0.32 -9.23
CA GLU A 63 -4.92 -0.17 -8.59
C GLU A 63 -4.95 1.04 -7.66
N LEU A 64 -6.09 1.73 -7.64
CA LEU A 64 -6.37 2.81 -6.71
C LEU A 64 -7.66 2.52 -5.95
N HIS A 65 -7.56 2.56 -4.63
CA HIS A 65 -8.65 2.31 -3.70
C HIS A 65 -8.84 3.51 -2.77
N ASN A 66 -10.09 3.88 -2.51
CA ASN A 66 -10.44 4.99 -1.62
C ASN A 66 -11.30 4.45 -0.48
N PHE A 67 -11.00 4.87 0.74
CA PHE A 67 -11.72 4.47 1.94
C PHE A 67 -12.15 5.72 2.72
N ASN A 68 -13.35 5.67 3.29
CA ASN A 68 -13.90 6.76 4.11
C ASN A 68 -13.57 6.57 5.60
N SER A 69 -13.04 5.41 5.98
CA SER A 69 -12.70 5.08 7.37
C SER A 69 -11.54 4.10 7.47
N PHE A 70 -10.89 4.06 8.63
CA PHE A 70 -9.83 3.07 8.88
C PHE A 70 -10.38 1.66 9.05
N GLU A 71 -11.65 1.53 9.42
CA GLU A 71 -12.38 0.28 9.50
C GLU A 71 -12.59 -0.34 8.11
N GLU A 72 -12.96 0.46 7.11
CA GLU A 72 -13.04 -0.01 5.70
C GLU A 72 -11.68 -0.47 5.18
N LEU A 73 -10.61 0.30 5.47
CA LEU A 73 -9.24 -0.10 5.13
C LEU A 73 -8.84 -1.42 5.81
N GLU A 74 -9.24 -1.61 7.07
CA GLU A 74 -8.93 -2.81 7.84
C GLU A 74 -9.64 -4.06 7.28
N VAL A 75 -10.88 -3.92 6.80
CA VAL A 75 -11.56 -4.99 6.05
C VAL A 75 -10.78 -5.35 4.79
N PHE A 76 -10.37 -4.35 4.00
CA PHE A 76 -9.56 -4.57 2.80
C PHE A 76 -8.23 -5.28 3.11
N PHE A 77 -7.57 -4.90 4.21
CA PHE A 77 -6.33 -5.55 4.65
C PHE A 77 -6.55 -7.02 5.01
N ASN A 78 -7.63 -7.33 5.72
CA ASN A 78 -7.95 -8.71 6.09
C ASN A 78 -8.28 -9.56 4.85
N ASP A 79 -9.06 -9.03 3.91
CA ASP A 79 -9.44 -9.74 2.69
C ASP A 79 -8.24 -10.05 1.78
N ASN A 80 -7.19 -9.21 1.85
CA ASN A 80 -5.98 -9.33 1.03
C ASN A 80 -4.75 -9.83 1.81
N ASN A 81 -4.91 -10.30 3.05
CA ASN A 81 -3.80 -10.76 3.91
C ASN A 81 -2.67 -9.71 4.07
N LEU A 82 -3.02 -8.42 4.14
CA LEU A 82 -2.08 -7.32 4.37
C LEU A 82 -1.96 -7.03 5.86
N PHE A 83 -0.73 -7.01 6.37
CA PHE A 83 -0.47 -6.78 7.79
C PHE A 83 0.20 -5.43 8.03
N TYR A 84 -0.29 -4.65 9.00
CA TYR A 84 0.32 -3.38 9.40
C TYR A 84 1.82 -3.51 9.73
N SER A 85 2.26 -4.69 10.21
CA SER A 85 3.67 -5.00 10.51
C SER A 85 4.59 -4.76 9.32
N ASN A 86 4.09 -4.98 8.11
CA ASN A 86 4.84 -4.91 6.86
C ASN A 86 5.07 -3.47 6.38
N PHE A 87 4.24 -2.53 6.84
CA PHE A 87 4.33 -1.12 6.46
C PHE A 87 5.45 -0.35 7.18
N LYS A 88 6.06 0.55 6.42
CA LYS A 88 7.05 1.57 6.80
C LYS A 88 6.49 2.98 6.55
N SER A 89 7.07 4.02 7.15
CA SER A 89 6.70 5.43 6.93
C SER A 89 7.93 6.27 6.63
#